data_AF-A0A318TSZ5-F1
#
_entry.id   AF-A0A318TSZ5-F1
#
_cell.length_a   1.000
_cell.length_b   1.000
_cell.length_c   1.000
_cell.angle_alpha   90.00
_cell.angle_beta   90.00
_cell.angle_gamma   90.00
#
_symmetry.space_group_name_H-M   'P 1'
#
loop_
_entity.id
_entity.type
_entity.pdbx_description
1 polymer ?
#
loop_
_entity_poly.entity_id
_entity_poly.type
_entity_poly.pdbx_seq_one_letter_code
_entity_poly.pdbx_strand_id
1 'polypeptide(L)'
;MAHFSQGARMGQLTTGPGEDVPVLQRFSGTERLNALFDWRVDCLAIQPDLDFDALLGTHATVAIDSVSGRRLGPCCPRGCRSAR
;
A
#
# COMPACT_ATOMS: atom_id res chain seq x y z
N MET A 1 2.25 -2.47 25.25
CA MET A 1 2.69 -2.26 23.86
C MET A 1 1.56 -2.68 22.95
N ALA A 2 1.02 -1.79 22.13
CA ALA A 2 -0.06 -2.14 21.20
C ALA A 2 0.56 -2.81 19.97
N HIS A 3 0.11 -4.00 19.62
CA HIS A 3 0.45 -4.67 18.36
C HIS A 3 -0.64 -4.31 17.34
N PHE A 4 -0.28 -3.71 16.21
CA PHE A 4 -1.19 -3.63 15.07
C PHE A 4 -0.98 -4.86 14.19
N SER A 5 -2.07 -5.54 13.86
CA SER A 5 -2.09 -6.72 13.00
C SER A 5 -3.09 -6.49 11.87
N GLN A 6 -2.71 -6.91 10.66
CA GLN A 6 -3.59 -6.90 9.49
C GLN A 6 -4.28 -8.25 9.24
N GLY A 7 -4.05 -9.27 10.07
CA GLY A 7 -4.50 -10.66 9.83
C GLY A 7 -6.02 -10.86 9.78
N ALA A 8 -6.80 -9.96 10.39
CA ALA A 8 -8.26 -9.98 10.37
C ALA A 8 -8.88 -8.83 9.55
N ARG A 9 -8.06 -8.09 8.78
CA ARG A 9 -8.50 -6.93 8.00
C ARG A 9 -8.78 -7.32 6.55
N MET A 10 -9.81 -6.70 6.00
CA MET A 10 -10.21 -6.83 4.59
C MET A 10 -9.12 -6.33 3.62
N GLY A 11 -8.24 -5.44 4.06
CA GLY A 11 -7.14 -4.92 3.26
C GLY A 11 -5.80 -5.18 3.94
N GLN A 12 -4.85 -5.73 3.20
CA GLN A 12 -3.49 -5.98 3.65
C GLN A 12 -2.49 -5.25 2.76
N LEU A 13 -1.47 -4.64 3.36
CA LEU A 13 -0.40 -3.92 2.68
C LEU A 13 0.92 -4.65 2.90
N THR A 14 1.57 -5.01 1.80
CA THR A 14 2.90 -5.60 1.76
C THR A 14 3.85 -4.59 1.12
N THR A 15 4.96 -4.28 1.80
CA THR A 15 5.99 -3.34 1.33
C THR A 15 7.38 -3.97 1.37
N GLY A 16 8.35 -3.39 0.64
CA GLY A 16 9.73 -3.87 0.55
C GLY A 16 10.42 -4.27 1.88
N PRO A 17 10.31 -3.51 2.98
CA PRO A 17 10.93 -3.87 4.25
C PRO A 17 10.18 -4.94 5.07
N GLY A 18 9.04 -5.45 4.60
CA GLY A 18 8.31 -6.55 5.24
C GLY A 18 6.79 -6.35 5.32
N GLU A 19 6.09 -7.43 5.63
CA GLU A 19 4.66 -7.42 5.99
C GLU A 19 4.45 -6.85 7.41
N ASP A 20 3.29 -6.21 7.65
CA ASP A 20 2.84 -5.70 8.95
C ASP A 20 3.66 -4.56 9.60
N VAL A 21 4.64 -3.97 8.92
CA VAL A 21 5.39 -2.79 9.45
C VAL A 21 4.51 -1.52 9.41
N PRO A 22 4.03 -1.06 8.24
CA PRO A 22 2.95 -0.07 8.16
C PRO A 22 1.58 -0.76 8.04
N VAL A 23 0.63 -0.41 8.91
CA VAL A 23 -0.73 -0.93 8.87
C VAL A 23 -1.63 -0.10 7.96
N LEU A 24 -2.29 -0.77 7.01
CA LEU A 24 -3.24 -0.14 6.08
C LEU A 24 -4.43 0.47 6.82
N GLN A 25 -4.63 1.77 6.66
CA GLN A 25 -5.82 2.48 7.14
C GLN A 25 -6.79 2.78 6.00
N ARG A 26 -6.27 3.30 4.88
CA ARG A 26 -7.09 3.72 3.76
C ARG A 26 -6.37 3.49 2.45
N PHE A 27 -7.12 2.97 1.48
CA PHE A 27 -6.68 2.85 0.09
C PHE A 27 -7.65 3.63 -0.79
N SER A 28 -7.14 4.51 -1.63
CA SER A 28 -7.94 5.27 -2.59
C SER A 28 -7.13 5.53 -3.86
N GLY A 29 -7.78 5.68 -5.00
CA GLY A 29 -7.08 5.98 -6.22
C GLY A 29 -7.99 6.15 -7.40
N THR A 30 -7.40 6.48 -8.54
CA THR A 30 -8.11 6.64 -9.79
C THR A 30 -7.40 5.82 -10.85
N GLU A 31 -8.16 4.92 -11.46
CA GLU A 31 -7.72 4.14 -12.61
C GLU A 31 -8.45 4.65 -13.85
N ARG A 32 -7.75 4.68 -14.99
CA ARG A 32 -8.32 5.09 -16.26
C ARG A 32 -7.79 4.17 -17.35
N LEU A 33 -8.66 3.75 -18.27
CA LEU A 33 -8.40 2.70 -19.26
C LEU A 33 -7.12 2.88 -20.11
N ASN A 34 -6.75 4.13 -20.42
CA ASN A 34 -5.57 4.45 -21.24
C ASN A 34 -4.69 5.52 -20.59
N ALA A 35 -4.70 5.64 -19.27
CA ALA A 35 -3.83 6.58 -18.57
C ALA A 35 -3.21 5.94 -17.34
N LEU A 36 -2.20 6.62 -16.80
CA LEU A 36 -1.54 6.18 -15.58
C LEU A 36 -2.54 6.12 -14.42
N PHE A 37 -2.44 5.05 -13.64
CA PHE A 37 -3.15 4.89 -12.39
C PHE A 37 -2.46 5.69 -11.28
N ASP A 38 -3.24 6.30 -10.39
CA ASP A 38 -2.75 6.94 -9.16
C ASP A 38 -3.41 6.23 -7.98
N TRP A 39 -2.59 5.59 -7.15
CA TRP A 39 -3.02 4.97 -5.91
C TRP A 39 -2.40 5.70 -4.72
N ARG A 40 -3.24 6.12 -3.79
CA ARG A 40 -2.90 6.68 -2.48
C ARG A 40 -3.21 5.67 -1.39
N VAL A 41 -2.20 5.40 -0.56
CA VAL A 41 -2.27 4.47 0.57
C VAL A 41 -1.93 5.25 1.84
N ASP A 42 -2.90 5.36 2.75
CA ASP A 42 -2.67 5.91 4.08
C ASP A 42 -2.39 4.75 5.04
N CYS A 43 -1.26 4.84 5.72
CA CYS A 43 -0.75 3.77 6.59
C CYS A 43 -0.38 4.33 7.96
N LEU A 44 -0.40 3.48 8.98
CA LEU A 44 0.02 3.82 10.33
C LEU A 44 1.02 2.80 10.86
N ALA A 45 2.17 3.28 11.33
CA ALA A 45 3.21 2.48 11.94
C ALA A 45 3.36 2.85 13.43
N ILE A 46 3.73 1.89 14.28
CA ILE A 46 4.06 2.13 15.70
C ILE A 46 5.48 2.67 15.84
N GLN A 47 6.35 2.31 14.90
CA GLN A 47 7.74 2.71 14.89
C GLN A 47 7.83 4.17 14.44
N PRO A 48 8.38 5.07 15.27
CA PRO A 48 8.56 6.46 14.90
C PRO A 48 9.66 6.64 13.84
N ASP A 49 10.64 5.74 13.80
CA ASP A 49 11.81 5.81 12.91
C ASP A 49 11.64 4.95 11.65
N LEU A 50 10.49 5.08 10.97
CA LEU A 50 10.27 4.40 9.70
C LEU A 50 11.15 5.03 8.62
N ASP A 51 12.05 4.23 8.03
CA ASP A 51 12.90 4.67 6.93
C ASP A 51 12.07 4.81 5.64
N PHE A 52 11.69 6.05 5.33
CA PHE A 52 10.95 6.37 4.12
C PHE A 52 11.80 6.25 2.85
N ASP A 53 13.12 6.46 2.95
CA ASP A 53 14.02 6.37 1.79
C ASP A 53 14.14 4.92 1.32
N ALA A 54 14.17 3.97 2.26
CA ALA A 54 14.11 2.54 1.95
C ALA A 54 12.79 2.09 1.29
N LEU A 55 11.71 2.86 1.45
CA LEU A 55 10.41 2.58 0.83
C LEU A 55 10.29 3.17 -0.59
N LEU A 56 11.00 4.26 -0.87
CA LEU A 56 10.96 4.91 -2.17
C LEU A 56 11.54 3.98 -3.25
N GLY A 57 10.79 3.84 -4.36
CA GLY A 57 11.19 2.97 -5.48
C GLY A 57 10.99 1.47 -5.25
N THR A 58 10.54 1.04 -4.07
CA THR A 58 10.19 -0.36 -3.82
C THR A 58 8.76 -0.67 -4.24
N HIS A 59 8.46 -1.88 -4.70
CA HIS A 59 7.08 -2.24 -5.00
C HIS A 59 6.27 -2.40 -3.70
N ALA A 60 5.11 -1.75 -3.65
CA ALA A 60 4.12 -1.98 -2.61
C ALA A 60 2.91 -2.68 -3.23
N THR A 61 2.32 -3.61 -2.50
CA THR A 61 1.12 -4.35 -2.92
C THR A 61 0.03 -4.19 -1.88
N VAL A 62 -1.16 -3.77 -2.32
CA VAL A 62 -2.36 -3.80 -1.49
C VAL A 62 -3.24 -4.96 -1.93
N ALA A 63 -3.53 -5.86 -1.01
CA ALA A 63 -4.41 -6.97 -1.22
C ALA A 63 -5.75 -6.70 -0.54
N ILE A 64 -6.84 -6.75 -1.29
CA ILE A 64 -8.19 -6.51 -0.80
C ILE A 64 -8.97 -7.82 -0.91
N ASP A 65 -9.42 -8.33 0.22
CA ASP A 65 -10.37 -9.44 0.30
C ASP A 65 -11.76 -8.91 -0.02
N SER A 66 -12.36 -9.42 -1.09
CA SER A 66 -13.75 -9.13 -1.45
C SER A 66 -14.60 -10.39 -1.29
N VAL A 67 -15.92 -10.22 -1.27
CA VAL A 67 -16.88 -11.35 -1.22
C VAL A 67 -16.69 -12.31 -2.41
N SER A 68 -16.08 -11.85 -3.51
CA SER A 68 -15.79 -12.63 -4.72
C SER A 68 -14.34 -13.13 -4.81
N GLY A 69 -13.53 -12.95 -3.75
CA GLY A 69 -12.13 -13.38 -3.70
C GLY A 69 -11.14 -12.23 -3.49
N ARG A 70 -9.86 -12.59 -3.34
CA ARG A 70 -8.73 -11.68 -3.09
C ARG A 70 -8.29 -10.99 -4.38
N ARG A 71 -8.19 -9.65 -4.38
CA ARG A 71 -7.64 -8.85 -5.49
C ARG A 71 -6.34 -8.19 -5.06
N LEU A 72 -5.34 -8.21 -5.95
CA LEU A 72 -4.06 -7.53 -5.75
C LEU A 72 -4.02 -6.25 -6.57
N GLY A 73 -3.89 -5.11 -5.91
CA GLY A 73 -3.70 -3.80 -6.52
C GLY A 73 -2.22 -3.39 -6.44
N PRO A 74 -1.55 -3.09 -7.56
CA PRO A 74 -0.19 -2.55 -7.52
C PRO A 74 -0.25 -1.09 -7.06
N CYS A 75 0.25 -0.79 -5.86
CA CYS A 75 0.46 0.61 -5.46
C CYS A 75 1.85 1.06 -5.91
N CYS A 76 1.88 1.99 -6.86
CA CYS A 76 3.11 2.66 -7.25
C CYS A 76 3.48 3.67 -6.15
N PRO A 77 4.59 3.51 -5.43
CA PRO A 77 5.07 4.55 -4.53
C PRO A 77 5.49 5.72 -5.42
N ARG A 78 4.92 6.89 -5.13
CA ARG A 78 4.97 8.09 -5.96
C ARG A 78 6.32 8.26 -6.69
N GLY A 79 6.27 8.24 -8.02
CA GLY A 79 7.45 8.48 -8.87
C GLY A 79 7.16 8.46 -10.38
N CYS A 80 6.17 7.71 -10.85
CA CYS A 80 5.81 7.68 -12.27
C CYS A 80 4.98 8.90 -12.70
N ARG A 81 5.54 10.11 -12.63
CA ARG A 81 5.16 11.20 -13.54
C ARG A 81 5.97 11.04 -14.81
N SER A 82 5.52 10.18 -15.73
CA SER A 82 5.83 10.39 -17.13
C SER A 82 4.79 11.35 -17.69
N ALA A 83 5.05 12.63 -17.49
CA ALA A 83 4.60 13.65 -18.42
C ALA A 83 5.50 13.56 -19.66
N ARG A 84 5.09 12.78 -20.65
CA ARG A 84 5.19 13.12 -22.07
C ARG A 84 4.34 12.15 -22.88
#